data_AF-A0A2P0QM41-F1
#
_entry.id   AF-A0A2P0QM41-F1
#
_cell.length_a   1.000
_cell.length_b   1.000
_cell.length_c   1.000
_cell.angle_alpha   90.00
_cell.angle_beta   90.00
_cell.angle_gamma   90.00
#
_symmetry.space_group_name_H-M   'P 1'
#
loop_
_entity.id
_entity.type
_entity.pdbx_description
1 polymer ?
#
loop_
_entity_poly.entity_id
_entity_poly.type
_entity_poly.pdbx_seq_one_letter_code
_entity_poly.pdbx_strand_id
1 'polypeptide(L)'
;MAKYKDAVDLYDDEGKLLKSNVTIDKVSPLVNKGTAGIIDLTKRTVAVNFAGIEDALKTGKVGGKGNQVLGRSMSCSCVKDCDTLSAKIKEMVQVTEGDNTKITKVGGGKMILVEIPTSRMDAAATYDVA
;
A
#
# COMPACT_ATOMS: atom_id res chain seq x y z
N MET A 1 23.06 23.08 -15.48
CA MET A 1 23.45 23.88 -14.30
C MET A 1 22.42 23.66 -13.21
N ALA A 2 22.83 23.59 -11.94
CA ALA A 2 21.88 23.54 -10.83
C ALA A 2 21.05 24.84 -10.82
N LYS A 3 19.73 24.71 -10.66
CA LYS A 3 18.80 25.85 -10.66
C LYS A 3 19.05 26.81 -9.48
N TYR A 4 19.61 26.27 -8.40
CA TYR A 4 19.89 26.97 -7.14
C TYR A 4 21.34 26.73 -6.72
N LYS A 5 21.91 27.64 -5.94
CA LYS A 5 23.27 27.52 -5.38
C LYS A 5 23.27 27.02 -3.93
N ASP A 6 22.10 26.99 -3.31
CA ASP A 6 21.90 26.62 -1.91
C ASP A 6 22.28 25.15 -1.67
N ALA A 7 22.91 24.91 -0.53
CA ALA A 7 23.28 23.58 -0.05
C ALA A 7 22.91 23.43 1.43
N VAL A 8 22.62 22.19 1.82
CA VAL A 8 22.19 21.82 3.17
C VAL A 8 22.96 20.61 3.66
N ASP A 9 23.03 20.48 4.97
CA ASP A 9 23.53 19.30 5.65
C ASP A 9 22.34 18.43 6.06
N LEU A 10 22.40 17.13 5.73
CA LEU A 10 21.38 16.15 6.08
C LEU A 10 21.79 15.42 7.35
N TYR A 11 20.87 15.35 8.31
CA TYR A 11 21.01 14.66 9.58
C TYR A 11 19.97 13.55 9.69
N ASP A 12 20.24 12.53 10.50
CA ASP A 12 19.24 11.53 10.91
C ASP A 12 18.34 12.06 12.05
N ASP A 13 17.41 11.22 12.49
CA ASP A 13 16.45 11.52 13.56
C ASP A 13 17.08 11.56 14.96
N GLU A 14 18.35 11.15 15.09
CA GLU A 14 19.16 11.29 16.30
C GLU A 14 20.04 12.55 16.29
N GLY A 15 19.99 13.35 15.21
CA GLY A 15 20.77 14.57 15.06
C GLY A 15 22.23 14.31 14.65
N LYS A 16 22.55 13.13 14.14
CA LYS A 16 23.88 12.80 13.60
C LYS A 16 23.96 13.14 12.11
N LEU A 17 25.08 13.75 11.72
CA LEU A 17 25.33 14.16 10.34
C LEU A 17 25.43 12.94 9.42
N LEU A 18 24.55 12.86 8.42
CA LEU A 18 24.56 11.84 7.38
C LEU A 18 25.37 12.28 6.16
N LYS A 19 25.17 13.53 5.71
CA LYS A 19 25.84 14.07 4.54
C LYS A 19 25.83 15.59 4.53
N SER A 20 26.99 16.20 4.33
CA SER A 20 27.13 17.65 4.24
C SER A 20 27.12 18.15 2.78
N ASN A 21 26.81 19.44 2.60
CA ASN A 21 26.89 20.18 1.35
C ASN A 21 26.07 19.54 0.21
N VAL A 22 24.88 19.04 0.54
CA VAL A 22 23.92 18.50 -0.43
C VAL A 22 23.20 19.66 -1.10
N THR A 23 23.31 19.77 -2.43
CA THR A 23 22.61 20.82 -3.17
C THR A 23 21.10 20.68 -3.01
N ILE A 24 20.41 21.80 -2.79
CA ILE A 24 18.99 21.81 -2.37
C ILE A 24 18.06 21.10 -3.37
N ASP A 25 18.42 21.03 -4.66
CA ASP A 25 17.65 20.30 -5.66
C ASP A 25 17.54 18.81 -5.33
N LYS A 26 18.53 18.21 -4.64
CA LYS A 26 18.56 16.76 -4.35
C LYS A 26 17.51 16.29 -3.35
N VAL A 27 16.94 17.20 -2.57
CA VAL A 27 15.80 16.88 -1.68
C VAL A 27 14.45 17.18 -2.34
N SER A 28 14.43 17.72 -3.56
CA SER A 28 13.19 17.98 -4.29
C SER A 28 12.47 16.68 -4.64
N PRO A 29 11.13 16.61 -4.48
CA PRO A 29 10.33 15.46 -4.91
C PRO A 29 10.48 15.11 -6.40
N LEU A 30 10.88 16.08 -7.23
CA LEU A 30 11.03 15.90 -8.67
C LEU A 30 12.28 15.10 -9.08
N VAL A 31 13.26 14.93 -8.17
CA VAL A 31 14.51 14.21 -8.47
C VAL A 31 14.89 13.19 -7.40
N ASN A 32 14.36 13.33 -6.18
CA ASN A 32 14.68 12.44 -5.08
C ASN A 32 13.94 11.10 -5.24
N LYS A 33 14.69 10.03 -5.52
CA LYS A 33 14.15 8.68 -5.72
C LYS A 33 13.48 8.13 -4.46
N GLY A 34 13.93 8.51 -3.26
CA GLY A 34 13.31 8.11 -2.01
C GLY A 34 11.90 8.70 -1.87
N THR A 35 11.77 10.01 -2.11
CA THR A 35 10.47 10.68 -2.11
C THR A 35 9.54 10.13 -3.20
N ALA A 36 10.06 9.91 -4.41
CA ALA A 36 9.28 9.31 -5.48
C ALA A 36 8.76 7.91 -5.12
N GLY A 37 9.60 7.07 -4.49
CA GLY A 37 9.20 5.75 -4.00
C GLY A 37 8.14 5.80 -2.90
N ILE A 38 8.22 6.76 -1.97
CA ILE A 38 7.20 6.96 -0.93
C ILE A 38 5.85 7.36 -1.55
N ILE A 39 5.85 8.30 -2.51
CA ILE A 39 4.63 8.74 -3.20
C ILE A 39 4.00 7.57 -3.97
N ASP A 40 4.81 6.81 -4.71
CA ASP A 40 4.38 5.62 -5.44
C ASP A 40 3.72 4.58 -4.51
N LEU A 41 4.41 4.20 -3.43
CA LEU A 41 3.90 3.25 -2.45
C LEU A 41 2.60 3.73 -1.80
N THR A 42 2.50 5.03 -1.50
CA THR A 42 1.29 5.62 -0.91
C THR A 42 0.10 5.50 -1.84
N LYS A 43 0.31 5.67 -3.15
CA LYS A 43 -0.77 5.54 -4.15
C LYS A 43 -1.22 4.09 -4.33
N ARG A 44 -0.30 3.13 -4.28
CA ARG A 44 -0.55 1.75 -4.72
C ARG A 44 -0.65 0.70 -3.62
N THR A 45 -0.60 1.10 -2.36
CA THR A 45 -0.67 0.16 -1.23
C THR A 45 -2.03 0.20 -0.56
N VAL A 46 -2.73 -0.92 -0.53
CA VAL A 46 -4.04 -1.08 0.10
C VAL A 46 -3.96 -2.02 1.29
N ALA A 47 -4.51 -1.60 2.43
CA ALA A 47 -4.68 -2.45 3.60
C ALA A 47 -6.06 -3.13 3.57
N VAL A 48 -6.07 -4.46 3.46
CA VAL A 48 -7.31 -5.25 3.42
C VAL A 48 -7.48 -5.99 4.74
N ASN A 49 -8.62 -5.75 5.42
CA ASN A 49 -8.92 -6.33 6.73
C ASN A 49 -9.78 -7.59 6.60
N PHE A 50 -9.14 -8.76 6.48
CA PHE A 50 -9.82 -10.06 6.42
C PHE A 50 -10.64 -10.37 7.67
N ALA A 51 -10.15 -10.01 8.86
CA ALA A 51 -10.92 -10.23 10.09
C ALA A 51 -12.22 -9.41 10.10
N GLY A 52 -12.16 -8.16 9.64
CA GLY A 52 -13.33 -7.29 9.50
C GLY A 52 -14.31 -7.79 8.44
N ILE A 53 -13.81 -8.23 7.29
CA ILE A 53 -14.64 -8.83 6.23
C ILE A 53 -15.35 -10.08 6.76
N GLU A 54 -14.63 -10.98 7.42
CA GLU A 54 -15.19 -12.21 7.99
C GLU A 54 -16.30 -11.93 9.01
N ASP A 55 -16.09 -10.98 9.94
CA ASP A 55 -17.09 -10.59 10.93
C ASP A 55 -18.31 -9.90 10.30
N ALA A 56 -18.10 -8.99 9.35
CA ALA A 56 -19.17 -8.29 8.63
C ALA A 56 -20.06 -9.29 7.87
N LEU A 57 -19.45 -10.26 7.19
CA LEU A 57 -20.17 -11.32 6.48
C LEU A 57 -20.91 -12.25 7.45
N LYS A 58 -20.27 -12.67 8.56
CA LYS A 58 -20.89 -13.56 9.56
C LYS A 58 -22.11 -12.92 10.24
N THR A 59 -22.06 -11.62 10.48
CA THR A 59 -23.13 -10.89 11.19
C THR A 59 -24.16 -10.25 10.27
N GLY A 60 -23.84 -10.07 8.98
CA GLY A 60 -24.62 -9.26 8.05
C GLY A 60 -24.49 -7.75 8.30
N LYS A 61 -23.53 -7.30 9.12
CA LYS A 61 -23.28 -5.87 9.41
C LYS A 61 -22.46 -5.23 8.29
N VAL A 62 -23.15 -4.81 7.24
CA VAL A 62 -22.55 -4.23 6.03
C VAL A 62 -23.15 -2.85 5.73
N GLY A 63 -22.41 -2.00 5.03
CA GLY A 63 -22.90 -0.70 4.56
C GLY A 63 -22.80 0.45 5.56
N GLY A 64 -21.96 0.33 6.60
CA GLY A 64 -21.66 1.42 7.52
C GLY A 64 -22.20 1.23 8.93
N LYS A 65 -21.96 2.24 9.78
CA LYS A 65 -22.22 2.16 11.22
C LYS A 65 -23.70 1.95 11.53
N GLY A 66 -24.01 0.91 12.29
CA GLY A 66 -25.38 0.58 12.73
C GLY A 66 -26.22 -0.19 11.71
N ASN A 67 -25.70 -0.41 10.50
CA ASN A 67 -26.43 -1.15 9.47
C ASN A 67 -26.24 -2.65 9.63
N GLN A 68 -27.33 -3.40 9.44
CA GLN A 68 -27.33 -4.86 9.41
C GLN A 68 -28.43 -5.36 8.48
N VAL A 69 -28.11 -6.29 7.59
CA VAL A 69 -29.07 -6.93 6.71
C VAL A 69 -29.36 -8.34 7.22
N LEU A 70 -30.50 -8.49 7.91
CA LEU A 70 -30.92 -9.77 8.46
C LEU A 70 -31.18 -10.79 7.34
N GLY A 71 -30.87 -12.07 7.61
CA GLY A 71 -30.99 -13.16 6.63
C GLY A 71 -29.93 -13.14 5.53
N ARG A 72 -28.96 -12.23 5.56
CA ARG A 72 -27.83 -12.15 4.60
C ARG A 72 -26.48 -12.45 5.24
N SER A 73 -26.45 -13.05 6.43
CA SER A 73 -25.22 -13.55 7.02
C SER A 73 -24.67 -14.73 6.22
N MET A 74 -23.33 -14.81 6.14
CA MET A 74 -22.63 -15.94 5.52
C MET A 74 -21.40 -16.31 6.35
N SER A 75 -21.09 -17.59 6.41
CA SER A 75 -19.88 -18.07 7.06
C SER A 75 -18.75 -18.16 6.04
N CYS A 76 -17.64 -17.47 6.32
CA CYS A 76 -16.42 -17.50 5.52
C CYS A 76 -15.23 -17.71 6.46
N SER A 77 -14.11 -18.17 5.94
CA SER A 77 -12.88 -18.45 6.71
C SER A 77 -11.71 -17.62 6.19
N CYS A 78 -11.93 -16.32 5.94
CA CYS A 78 -10.97 -15.42 5.30
C CYS A 78 -9.62 -15.38 6.04
N VAL A 79 -9.63 -15.35 7.37
CA VAL A 79 -8.38 -15.32 8.16
C VAL A 79 -7.66 -16.66 8.12
N LYS A 80 -8.41 -17.77 8.21
CA LYS A 80 -7.85 -19.12 8.17
C LYS A 80 -7.27 -19.45 6.79
N ASP A 81 -7.95 -19.02 5.73
CA ASP A 81 -7.58 -19.27 4.34
C ASP A 81 -6.72 -18.14 3.73
N CYS A 82 -6.11 -17.31 4.60
CA CYS A 82 -5.38 -16.11 4.20
C CYS A 82 -4.29 -16.38 3.15
N ASP A 83 -3.59 -17.51 3.24
CA ASP A 83 -2.53 -17.88 2.29
C ASP A 83 -3.08 -18.15 0.89
N THR A 84 -4.15 -18.95 0.81
CA THR A 84 -4.83 -19.28 -0.44
C THR A 84 -5.44 -18.04 -1.08
N LEU A 85 -6.10 -17.20 -0.27
CA LEU A 85 -6.69 -15.94 -0.74
C LEU A 85 -5.61 -14.96 -1.20
N SER A 86 -4.50 -14.82 -0.46
CA SER A 86 -3.40 -13.95 -0.84
C SER A 86 -2.79 -14.38 -2.18
N ALA A 87 -2.56 -15.68 -2.39
CA ALA A 87 -2.04 -16.18 -3.66
C ALA A 87 -2.99 -15.84 -4.83
N LYS A 88 -4.30 -16.03 -4.64
CA LYS A 88 -5.31 -15.70 -5.66
C LYS A 88 -5.42 -14.20 -5.92
N ILE A 89 -5.37 -13.37 -4.88
CA ILE A 89 -5.35 -11.91 -5.04
C ILE A 89 -4.11 -11.48 -5.81
N LYS A 90 -2.94 -12.04 -5.50
CA LYS A 90 -1.71 -11.73 -6.24
C LYS A 90 -1.84 -12.09 -7.72
N GLU A 91 -2.35 -13.28 -8.01
CA GLU A 91 -2.59 -13.76 -9.39
C GLU A 91 -3.51 -12.81 -10.17
N MET A 92 -4.56 -12.27 -9.55
CA MET A 92 -5.50 -11.35 -10.19
C MET A 92 -4.97 -9.92 -10.32
N VAL A 93 -4.21 -9.44 -9.33
CA VAL A 93 -3.72 -8.07 -9.25
C VAL A 93 -2.48 -7.87 -10.11
N GLN A 94 -1.58 -8.85 -10.19
CA GLN A 94 -0.41 -8.75 -11.05
C GLN A 94 -0.79 -8.57 -12.53
N VAL A 95 0.07 -7.92 -13.29
CA VAL A 95 -0.10 -7.74 -14.74
C VAL A 95 0.74 -8.77 -15.49
N THR A 96 1.94 -9.04 -14.99
CA THR A 96 2.86 -10.05 -15.54
C THR A 96 3.49 -10.83 -14.41
N GLU A 97 3.78 -12.10 -14.66
CA GLU A 97 4.49 -12.92 -13.67
C GLU A 97 5.84 -12.29 -13.30
N GLY A 98 6.08 -12.13 -12.00
CA GLY A 98 7.32 -11.55 -11.49
C GLY A 98 7.38 -10.01 -11.48
N ASP A 99 6.27 -9.31 -11.73
CA ASP A 99 6.22 -7.86 -11.56
C ASP A 99 6.35 -7.42 -10.08
N ASN A 100 6.25 -6.10 -9.84
CA ASN A 100 6.38 -5.53 -8.50
C ASN A 100 5.11 -5.64 -7.63
N THR A 101 4.18 -6.55 -7.96
CA THR A 101 3.06 -6.90 -7.10
C THR A 101 3.53 -7.65 -5.87
N LYS A 102 3.20 -7.12 -4.69
CA LYS A 102 3.60 -7.72 -3.41
C LYS A 102 2.43 -7.77 -2.44
N ILE A 103 2.28 -8.91 -1.78
CA ILE A 103 1.30 -9.09 -0.71
C ILE A 103 2.05 -9.42 0.57
N THR A 104 1.83 -8.63 1.61
CA THR A 104 2.44 -8.81 2.93
C THR A 104 1.35 -9.12 3.95
N LYS A 105 1.46 -10.27 4.61
CA LYS A 105 0.53 -10.67 5.68
C LYS A 105 0.88 -9.95 6.98
N VAL A 106 -0.12 -9.47 7.71
CA VAL A 106 0.05 -8.76 8.98
C VAL A 106 -0.87 -9.38 10.04
N GLY A 107 -0.39 -9.44 11.29
CA GLY A 107 -1.20 -9.87 12.43
C GLY A 107 -1.73 -11.30 12.30
N GLY A 108 -0.94 -12.22 11.75
CA GLY A 108 -1.32 -13.62 11.57
C GLY A 108 -2.38 -13.87 10.48
N GLY A 109 -2.47 -12.99 9.48
CA GLY A 109 -3.43 -13.13 8.36
C GLY A 109 -4.77 -12.42 8.58
N LYS A 110 -4.91 -11.69 9.70
CA LYS A 110 -6.07 -10.81 9.94
C LYS A 110 -6.12 -9.63 8.97
N MET A 111 -4.96 -9.17 8.52
CA MET A 111 -4.83 -8.15 7.50
C MET A 111 -3.80 -8.56 6.46
N ILE A 112 -3.97 -8.06 5.25
CA ILE A 112 -2.95 -8.10 4.19
C ILE A 112 -2.70 -6.69 3.68
N LEU A 113 -1.45 -6.40 3.35
CA LEU A 113 -1.05 -5.22 2.59
C LEU A 113 -0.84 -5.66 1.14
N VAL A 114 -1.57 -5.05 0.23
CA VAL A 114 -1.48 -5.30 -1.21
C VAL A 114 -0.78 -4.11 -1.85
N GLU A 115 0.45 -4.31 -2.28
CA GLU A 115 1.20 -3.38 -3.11
C GLU A 115 0.93 -3.73 -4.58
N ILE A 116 0.09 -2.92 -5.23
CA ILE A 116 -0.39 -3.09 -6.61
C ILE A 116 0.73 -2.71 -7.59
N PRO A 117 0.88 -3.37 -8.76
CA PRO A 117 2.02 -3.13 -9.61
C PRO A 117 1.96 -1.74 -10.25
N THR A 118 3.13 -1.13 -10.45
CA THR A 118 3.24 0.24 -10.99
C THR A 118 2.65 0.38 -12.38
N SER A 119 2.67 -0.69 -13.19
CA SER A 119 2.09 -0.70 -14.53
C SER A 119 0.60 -0.34 -14.56
N ARG A 120 -0.17 -0.69 -13.52
CA ARG A 120 -1.58 -0.28 -13.40
C ARG A 120 -1.70 1.20 -13.06
N MET A 121 -0.80 1.71 -12.21
CA MET A 121 -0.76 3.14 -11.85
C MET A 121 -0.38 4.01 -13.04
N ASP A 122 0.57 3.55 -13.86
CA ASP A 122 1.06 4.27 -15.04
C ASP A 122 -0.01 4.39 -16.14
N ALA A 123 -0.90 3.40 -16.24
CA ALA A 123 -1.99 3.37 -17.21
C ALA A 123 -3.29 4.03 -16.70
N ALA A 124 -3.37 4.40 -15.42
CA ALA A 124 -4.57 4.97 -14.82
C ALA A 124 -4.54 6.50 -14.80
N ALA A 125 -5.73 7.11 -14.83
CA ALA A 125 -5.88 8.56 -14.71
C ALA A 125 -5.55 9.05 -13.29
N THR A 126 -5.93 8.27 -12.27
CA THR A 126 -5.75 8.59 -10.84
C THR A 126 -5.34 7.34 -10.06
N TYR A 127 -5.13 7.48 -8.75
CA TYR A 127 -4.71 6.40 -7.85
C TYR A 127 -5.86 5.46 -7.45
N ASP A 128 -7.11 5.76 -7.80
CA ASP A 128 -8.28 4.94 -7.44
C ASP A 128 -8.31 3.56 -8.11
N VAL A 129 -7.37 3.28 -9.01
CA VAL A 129 -7.14 1.92 -9.54
C VAL A 129 -6.55 0.99 -8.47
N ALA A 130 -6.06 1.54 -7.35
CA ALA A 130 -5.57 0.79 -6.21
C ALA A 130 -6.73 0.19 -5.38
#